data_AF-A0A239TS44-F1
#
_entry.id   AF-A0A239TS44-F1
#
_cell.length_a   1.000
_cell.length_b   1.000
_cell.length_c   1.000
_cell.angle_alpha   90.00
_cell.angle_beta   90.00
_cell.angle_gamma   90.00
#
_symmetry.space_group_name_H-M   'P 1'
#
loop_
_entity.id
_entity.type
_entity.pdbx_description
1 polymer ?
#
loop_
_entity_poly.entity_id
_entity_poly.type
_entity_poly.pdbx_seq_one_letter_code
_entity_poly.pdbx_strand_id
1 'polypeptide(L)'
;MNSVIASDYFDYQAALDEIRVTERFDFAAIALPEDDSHCAIIKWKYASGNINNRYRMIVLRPGKGLAGLVIRTGARKVIADVESELSQNDKLGYPIVLSEVLTAMIAIPLWKNNRVYGALLLGQREGRPLPAGSEKFCIQSRLGSFTDEINK
;
A
#
# COMPACT_ATOMS: atom_id res chain seq x y z
N MET A 1 -24.44 -35.12 2.60
CA MET A 1 -24.32 -34.24 1.42
C MET A 1 -24.19 -32.80 1.90
N ASN A 2 -23.34 -32.05 1.21
CA ASN A 2 -23.04 -30.62 1.35
C ASN A 2 -22.05 -30.24 2.47
N SER A 3 -20.81 -30.68 2.24
CA SER A 3 -19.62 -29.91 2.61
C SER A 3 -19.68 -28.58 1.85
N VAL A 4 -20.15 -27.53 2.51
CA VAL A 4 -20.01 -26.16 2.02
C VAL A 4 -18.52 -25.86 2.01
N ILE A 5 -17.97 -25.73 0.81
CA ILE A 5 -16.60 -25.30 0.55
C ILE A 5 -16.41 -23.99 1.32
N ALA A 6 -15.65 -24.03 2.41
CA ALA A 6 -15.09 -22.82 2.98
C ALA A 6 -14.26 -22.19 1.87
N SER A 7 -14.74 -21.09 1.28
CA SER A 7 -13.84 -20.27 0.47
C SER A 7 -12.71 -19.86 1.41
N ASP A 8 -11.48 -20.24 1.10
CA ASP A 8 -10.30 -19.81 1.85
C ASP A 8 -10.24 -18.27 1.82
N TYR A 9 -10.87 -17.65 2.82
CA TYR A 9 -10.91 -16.21 2.96
C TYR A 9 -9.55 -15.77 3.48
N PHE A 10 -8.75 -15.15 2.61
CA PHE A 10 -7.48 -14.60 3.01
C PHE A 10 -7.69 -13.33 3.85
N ASP A 11 -7.24 -13.35 5.10
CA ASP A 11 -7.30 -12.19 5.99
C ASP A 11 -6.17 -11.20 5.66
N TYR A 12 -6.51 -10.22 4.81
CA TYR A 12 -5.58 -9.16 4.43
C TYR A 12 -5.17 -8.25 5.59
N GLN A 13 -6.01 -8.11 6.63
CA GLN A 13 -5.68 -7.27 7.77
C GLN A 13 -4.60 -7.95 8.62
N ALA A 14 -4.78 -9.23 8.94
CA ALA A 14 -3.80 -10.01 9.71
C ALA A 14 -2.44 -10.06 8.99
N ALA A 15 -2.44 -10.31 7.68
CA ALA A 15 -1.22 -10.32 6.88
C ALA A 15 -0.52 -8.95 6.85
N LEU A 16 -1.28 -7.86 6.74
CA LEU A 16 -0.73 -6.51 6.76
C LEU A 16 -0.11 -6.16 8.13
N ASP A 17 -0.77 -6.56 9.22
CA ASP A 17 -0.26 -6.41 10.58
C ASP A 17 1.05 -7.17 10.76
N GLU A 18 1.12 -8.42 10.30
CA GLU A 18 2.32 -9.25 10.32
C GLU A 18 3.46 -8.60 9.54
N ILE A 19 3.22 -8.19 8.29
CA ILE A 19 4.23 -7.52 7.45
C ILE A 19 4.78 -6.27 8.15
N ARG A 20 3.90 -5.42 8.68
CA ARG A 20 4.34 -4.18 9.34
C ARG A 20 5.25 -4.46 10.53
N VAL A 21 4.87 -5.42 11.38
CA VAL A 21 5.62 -5.76 12.60
C VAL A 21 6.94 -6.45 12.26
N THR A 22 6.91 -7.44 11.37
CA THR A 22 8.10 -8.23 11.01
C THR A 22 9.16 -7.39 10.30
N GLU A 23 8.72 -6.49 9.41
CA GLU A 23 9.60 -5.58 8.68
C GLU A 23 9.94 -4.30 9.45
N ARG A 24 9.39 -4.10 10.65
CA ARG A 24 9.68 -2.97 11.55
C ARG A 24 9.32 -1.60 10.95
N PHE A 25 8.12 -1.51 10.39
CA PHE A 25 7.54 -0.25 9.95
C PHE A 25 6.54 0.31 10.97
N ASP A 26 6.46 1.64 11.05
CA ASP A 26 5.47 2.33 11.89
C ASP A 26 4.05 2.24 11.30
N PHE A 27 3.95 2.14 9.98
CA PHE A 27 2.69 2.16 9.25
C PHE A 27 2.71 1.20 8.06
N ALA A 28 1.57 0.57 7.79
CA ALA A 28 1.34 -0.13 6.54
C ALA A 28 -0.10 0.07 6.04
N ALA A 29 -0.32 0.08 4.73
CA ALA A 29 -1.65 0.17 4.16
C ALA A 29 -1.76 -0.52 2.79
N ILE A 30 -2.96 -0.98 2.46
CA ILE A 30 -3.27 -1.62 1.18
C ILE A 30 -4.33 -0.80 0.44
N ALA A 31 -3.97 -0.34 -0.76
CA ALA A 31 -4.85 0.34 -1.69
C ALA A 31 -5.39 -0.64 -2.73
N LEU A 32 -6.71 -0.71 -2.86
CA LEU A 32 -7.40 -1.58 -3.81
C LEU A 32 -8.50 -0.80 -4.55
N PRO A 33 -8.84 -1.22 -5.78
CA PRO A 33 -9.97 -0.68 -6.50
C PRO A 33 -11.28 -1.00 -5.76
N GLU A 34 -12.23 -0.08 -5.85
CA GLU A 34 -13.61 -0.29 -5.42
C GLU A 34 -14.51 -0.20 -6.65
N ASP A 35 -15.22 -1.30 -6.92
CA ASP A 35 -16.14 -1.44 -8.04
C ASP A 35 -17.48 -0.81 -7.67
N ASP A 36 -17.49 0.51 -7.53
CA ASP A 36 -18.74 1.25 -7.43
C ASP A 36 -18.76 2.35 -8.50
N SER A 37 -19.50 2.08 -9.57
CA SER A 37 -20.03 3.06 -10.55
C SER A 37 -19.04 3.77 -11.49
N HIS A 38 -19.10 3.43 -12.79
CA HIS A 38 -18.58 4.15 -13.99
C HIS A 38 -17.09 4.54 -14.07
N CYS A 39 -16.36 4.70 -12.97
CA CYS A 39 -14.93 4.96 -12.90
C CYS A 39 -14.34 4.20 -11.71
N ALA A 40 -13.42 3.26 -11.94
CA ALA A 40 -12.77 2.53 -10.86
C ALA A 40 -11.97 3.49 -9.95
N ILE A 41 -12.48 3.73 -8.74
CA ILE A 41 -11.78 4.52 -7.72
C ILE A 41 -10.85 3.60 -6.92
N ILE A 42 -9.81 4.18 -6.30
CA ILE A 42 -8.88 3.49 -5.41
C ILE A 42 -9.08 4.03 -3.99
N LYS A 43 -9.22 3.11 -3.02
CA LYS A 43 -9.24 3.45 -1.59
C LYS A 43 -8.18 2.65 -0.83
N TRP A 44 -7.68 3.22 0.25
CA TRP A 44 -6.88 2.51 1.26
C TRP A 44 -7.82 1.63 2.11
N LYS A 45 -8.05 0.39 1.66
CA LYS A 45 -9.04 -0.51 2.28
C LYS A 45 -8.57 -1.06 3.63
N TYR A 46 -7.28 -1.35 3.75
CA TYR A 46 -6.67 -1.88 4.97
C TYR A 46 -5.55 -0.95 5.43
N ALA A 47 -5.38 -0.82 6.74
CA ALA A 47 -4.31 -0.06 7.35
C ALA A 47 -3.86 -0.75 8.65
N SER A 48 -2.59 -0.61 8.98
CA SER A 48 -1.96 -1.14 10.18
C SER A 48 -1.05 -0.09 10.78
N GLY A 49 -1.11 0.08 12.11
CA GLY A 49 -0.36 1.14 12.80
C GLY A 49 -0.80 2.56 12.40
N ASN A 50 -2.05 2.73 11.95
CA ASN A 50 -2.62 4.04 11.64
C ASN A 50 -2.81 4.86 12.92
N ILE A 51 -2.47 6.14 12.89
CA ILE A 51 -2.64 7.04 14.05
C ILE A 51 -4.03 7.69 14.10
N ASN A 52 -4.80 7.57 13.01
CA ASN A 52 -6.18 8.02 12.92
C ASN A 52 -6.93 7.27 11.81
N ASN A 53 -8.22 7.55 11.65
CA ASN A 53 -9.06 6.89 10.63
C ASN A 53 -9.30 7.75 9.37
N ARG A 54 -8.58 8.87 9.19
CA ARG A 54 -8.79 9.76 8.04
C ARG A 54 -8.41 9.11 6.71
N TYR A 55 -7.54 8.11 6.72
CA TYR A 55 -7.21 7.31 5.53
C TYR A 55 -8.46 6.72 4.85
N ARG A 56 -9.51 6.40 5.63
CA ARG A 56 -10.77 5.83 5.11
C ARG A 56 -11.56 6.81 4.25
N MET A 57 -11.33 8.11 4.42
CA MET A 57 -11.97 9.16 3.62
C MET A 57 -11.23 9.44 2.31
N ILE A 58 -10.05 8.86 2.11
CA ILE A 58 -9.25 9.09 0.90
C ILE A 58 -9.87 8.30 -0.25
N VAL A 59 -10.34 9.04 -1.26
CA VAL A 59 -10.83 8.50 -2.52
C VAL A 59 -9.95 9.01 -3.66
N LEU A 60 -9.26 8.10 -4.33
CA LEU A 60 -8.36 8.43 -5.43
C LEU A 60 -9.01 8.07 -6.76
N ARG A 61 -9.03 9.03 -7.70
CA ARG A 61 -9.35 8.75 -9.11
C ARG A 61 -8.21 7.96 -9.76
N PRO A 62 -8.47 7.24 -10.87
CA PRO A 62 -7.43 6.55 -11.63
C PRO A 62 -6.17 7.40 -11.87
N GLY A 63 -5.01 6.85 -11.55
CA GLY A 63 -3.71 7.50 -11.73
C GLY A 63 -3.38 8.63 -10.74
N LYS A 64 -4.26 8.96 -9.78
CA LYS A 64 -4.01 9.99 -8.77
C LYS A 64 -3.50 9.40 -7.46
N GLY A 65 -2.77 10.22 -6.71
CA GLY A 65 -2.15 9.81 -5.44
C GLY A 65 -0.99 8.84 -5.62
N LEU A 66 -0.37 8.48 -4.49
CA LEU A 66 0.77 7.56 -4.46
C LEU A 66 0.39 6.17 -4.98
N ALA A 67 -0.78 5.65 -4.56
CA ALA A 67 -1.29 4.38 -5.05
C ALA A 67 -1.54 4.41 -6.56
N GLY A 68 -2.16 5.48 -7.09
CA GLY A 68 -2.40 5.61 -8.53
C GLY A 68 -1.12 5.77 -9.35
N LEU A 69 -0.06 6.38 -8.80
CA LEU A 69 1.26 6.43 -9.41
C LEU A 69 1.83 5.00 -9.55
N VAL A 70 1.89 4.25 -8.45
CA VAL A 70 2.45 2.89 -8.41
C VAL A 70 1.66 1.92 -9.30
N ILE A 71 0.33 2.02 -9.30
CA ILE A 71 -0.51 1.18 -10.16
C ILE A 71 -0.24 1.48 -11.64
N ARG A 72 -0.10 2.77 -12.00
CA ARG A 72 0.17 3.18 -13.38
C ARG A 72 1.55 2.76 -13.87
N THR A 73 2.58 2.91 -13.05
CA THR A 73 3.96 2.56 -13.42
C THR A 73 4.22 1.06 -13.34
N GLY A 74 3.48 0.34 -12.50
CA GLY A 74 3.72 -1.06 -12.20
C GLY A 74 5.09 -1.30 -11.55
N ALA A 75 5.67 -0.27 -10.94
CA ALA A 75 7.00 -0.28 -10.33
C ALA A 75 6.95 0.40 -8.96
N ARG A 76 7.71 -0.12 -8.00
CA ARG A 76 7.79 0.47 -6.65
C ARG A 76 8.34 1.89 -6.65
N LYS A 77 7.88 2.69 -5.69
CA LYS A 77 8.39 4.02 -5.38
C LYS A 77 8.97 4.02 -3.97
N VAL A 78 10.27 4.25 -3.87
CA VAL A 78 11.00 4.42 -2.61
C VAL A 78 11.20 5.92 -2.38
N ILE A 79 10.92 6.39 -1.16
CA ILE A 79 11.17 7.75 -0.67
C ILE A 79 11.81 7.60 0.72
N ALA A 80 13.11 7.81 0.80
CA ALA A 80 13.88 7.67 2.03
C ALA A 80 13.69 8.86 2.97
N ASP A 81 13.42 10.05 2.42
CA ASP A 81 13.08 11.24 3.18
C ASP A 81 12.01 12.08 2.44
N VAL A 82 10.82 12.13 3.02
CA VAL A 82 9.67 12.88 2.48
C VAL A 82 9.93 14.37 2.40
N GLU A 83 10.70 14.95 3.33
CA GLU A 83 10.91 16.40 3.35
C GLU A 83 11.84 16.86 2.24
N SER A 84 12.90 16.10 1.97
CA SER A 84 13.89 16.43 0.94
C SER A 84 13.53 15.94 -0.46
N GLU A 85 12.76 14.84 -0.60
CA GLU A 85 12.46 14.25 -1.91
C GLU A 85 11.10 14.66 -2.50
N LEU A 86 10.15 15.14 -1.69
CA LEU A 86 8.83 15.54 -2.18
C LEU A 86 8.65 17.05 -2.16
N SER A 87 8.21 17.61 -3.30
CA SER A 87 7.75 18.99 -3.35
C SER A 87 6.46 19.17 -2.56
N GLN A 88 6.11 20.43 -2.24
CA GLN A 88 4.84 20.74 -1.59
C GLN A 88 3.63 20.23 -2.40
N ASN A 89 3.70 20.29 -3.73
CA ASN A 89 2.66 19.78 -4.61
C ASN A 89 2.55 18.25 -4.55
N ASP A 90 3.68 17.54 -4.42
CA ASP A 90 3.67 16.09 -4.25
C ASP A 90 3.02 15.68 -2.93
N LYS A 91 3.37 16.37 -1.83
CA LYS A 91 2.79 16.13 -0.50
C LYS A 91 1.27 16.32 -0.52
N LEU A 92 0.77 17.41 -1.12
CA LEU A 92 -0.67 17.65 -1.31
C LEU A 92 -1.32 16.59 -2.23
N GLY A 93 -0.57 16.10 -3.22
CA GLY A 93 -1.00 15.02 -4.11
C GLY A 93 -1.08 13.65 -3.42
N TYR A 94 -0.40 13.44 -2.29
CA TYR A 94 -0.33 12.19 -1.55
C TYR A 94 -1.01 12.31 -0.16
N PRO A 95 -2.35 12.34 -0.09
CA PRO A 95 -3.06 12.61 1.16
C PRO A 95 -2.76 11.62 2.29
N ILE A 96 -2.38 10.38 1.98
CA ILE A 96 -2.00 9.37 2.98
C ILE A 96 -0.72 9.75 3.73
N VAL A 97 0.23 10.41 3.04
CA VAL A 97 1.50 10.88 3.62
C VAL A 97 1.21 11.94 4.68
N LEU A 98 0.31 12.88 4.37
CA LEU A 98 -0.09 13.93 5.29
C LEU A 98 -0.98 13.40 6.43
N SER A 99 -1.93 12.52 6.14
CA SER A 99 -2.86 12.01 7.16
C SER A 99 -2.15 11.17 8.22
N GLU A 100 -1.13 10.43 7.82
CA GLU A 100 -0.35 9.53 8.67
C GLU A 100 1.01 10.10 9.08
N VAL A 101 1.35 11.33 8.69
CA VAL A 101 2.60 12.02 9.06
C VAL A 101 3.84 11.17 8.74
N LEU A 102 3.87 10.61 7.52
CA LEU A 102 4.97 9.75 7.09
C LEU A 102 6.20 10.59 6.75
N THR A 103 7.37 10.14 7.21
CA THR A 103 8.67 10.79 6.95
C THR A 103 9.55 9.98 6.00
N ALA A 104 9.31 8.68 5.86
CA ALA A 104 9.93 7.82 4.86
C ALA A 104 8.94 6.71 4.45
N MET A 105 9.00 6.22 3.22
CA MET A 105 8.07 5.19 2.76
C MET A 105 8.52 4.40 1.52
N ILE A 106 7.92 3.23 1.35
CA ILE A 106 7.99 2.41 0.14
C ILE A 106 6.58 2.06 -0.29
N ALA A 107 6.24 2.37 -1.53
CA ALA A 107 4.99 1.95 -2.16
C ALA A 107 5.26 0.92 -3.26
N ILE A 108 4.63 -0.25 -3.18
CA ILE A 108 4.94 -1.44 -4.00
C ILE A 108 3.68 -1.86 -4.76
N PRO A 109 3.77 -2.14 -6.07
CA PRO A 109 2.62 -2.57 -6.86
C PRO A 109 2.18 -3.98 -6.44
N LEU A 110 0.87 -4.17 -6.27
CA LEU A 110 0.28 -5.49 -6.08
C LEU A 110 -0.11 -6.07 -7.43
N TRP A 111 0.56 -7.13 -7.86
CA TRP A 111 0.30 -7.85 -9.11
C TRP A 111 -0.65 -9.03 -8.87
N LYS A 112 -1.58 -9.25 -9.81
CA LYS A 112 -2.46 -10.42 -9.86
C LYS A 112 -2.72 -10.78 -11.31
N ASN A 113 -2.45 -12.03 -11.69
CA ASN A 113 -2.64 -12.53 -13.06
C ASN A 113 -1.97 -11.64 -14.12
N ASN A 114 -0.70 -11.26 -13.89
CA ASN A 114 0.09 -10.39 -14.77
C ASN A 114 -0.54 -8.99 -15.03
N ARG A 115 -1.36 -8.49 -14.08
CA ARG A 115 -1.90 -7.13 -14.08
C ARG A 115 -1.67 -6.47 -12.73
N VAL A 116 -1.33 -5.18 -12.74
CA VAL A 116 -1.24 -4.39 -11.51
C VAL A 116 -2.64 -4.11 -11.01
N TYR A 117 -2.95 -4.59 -9.81
CA TYR A 117 -4.28 -4.52 -9.22
C TYR A 117 -4.37 -3.45 -8.13
N GLY A 118 -3.32 -3.24 -7.35
CA GLY A 118 -3.34 -2.34 -6.19
C GLY A 118 -1.96 -1.86 -5.79
N ALA A 119 -1.84 -1.33 -4.58
CA ALA A 119 -0.56 -0.93 -4.00
C ALA A 119 -0.49 -1.28 -2.51
N LEU A 120 0.68 -1.77 -2.07
CA LEU A 120 1.07 -1.86 -0.67
C LEU A 120 1.92 -0.63 -0.33
N LEU A 121 1.67 -0.01 0.82
CA LEU A 121 2.48 1.08 1.36
C LEU A 121 3.06 0.64 2.70
N LEU A 122 4.35 0.85 2.88
CA LEU A 122 5.08 0.71 4.14
C LEU A 122 5.69 2.07 4.48
N GLY A 123 5.46 2.58 5.69
CA GLY A 123 5.84 3.94 6.07
C GLY A 123 6.47 4.03 7.46
N GLN A 124 7.37 4.99 7.61
CA GLN A 124 8.01 5.38 8.86
C GLN A 124 7.59 6.80 9.24
N ARG A 125 7.68 7.10 10.53
CA ARG A 125 7.40 8.43 11.10
C ARG A 125 8.59 8.93 11.89
N GLU A 126 8.50 10.19 12.36
CA GLU A 126 9.46 10.77 13.31
C GLU A 126 10.92 10.73 12.83
N GLY A 127 11.14 10.76 11.51
CA GLY A 127 12.47 10.71 10.91
C GLY A 127 13.15 9.34 10.98
N ARG A 128 12.43 8.27 11.35
CA ARG A 128 12.99 6.92 11.32
C ARG A 128 13.31 6.51 9.88
N PRO A 129 14.50 5.97 9.62
CA PRO A 129 14.89 5.56 8.28
C PRO A 129 14.12 4.30 7.85
N LEU A 130 14.09 4.09 6.54
CA LEU A 130 13.63 2.81 5.99
C LEU A 130 14.51 1.66 6.54
N PRO A 131 13.92 0.53 6.98
CA PRO A 131 14.68 -0.64 7.40
C PRO A 131 15.65 -1.10 6.30
N ALA A 132 16.85 -1.53 6.69
CA ALA A 132 17.86 -1.96 5.74
C ALA A 132 17.35 -3.11 4.84
N GLY A 133 17.53 -2.98 3.53
CA GLY A 133 17.08 -3.98 2.55
C GLY A 133 15.60 -3.91 2.18
N SER A 134 14.81 -3.06 2.83
CA SER A 134 13.37 -2.91 2.53
C SER A 134 13.06 -2.48 1.10
N GLU A 135 14.00 -1.83 0.41
CA GLU A 135 13.91 -1.51 -1.03
C GLU A 135 13.70 -2.74 -1.92
N LYS A 136 14.17 -3.92 -1.45
CA LYS A 136 14.05 -5.21 -2.13
C LYS A 136 12.97 -6.10 -1.49
N PHE A 137 12.08 -5.52 -0.68
CA PHE A 137 10.97 -6.27 -0.08
C PHE A 137 10.18 -7.03 -1.15
N CYS A 138 9.82 -8.27 -0.82
CA CYS A 138 9.11 -9.21 -1.69
C CYS A 138 7.73 -9.52 -1.09
N ILE A 139 6.69 -9.43 -1.92
CA ILE A 139 5.30 -9.68 -1.54
C ILE A 139 4.95 -11.17 -1.64
N GLN A 140 5.68 -11.93 -2.46
CA GLN A 140 5.34 -13.31 -2.80
C GLN A 140 5.10 -14.17 -1.54
N SER A 141 3.95 -14.84 -1.52
CA SER A 141 3.50 -15.72 -0.43
C SER A 141 3.24 -15.04 0.92
N ARG A 142 3.18 -13.70 0.97
CA ARG A 142 2.89 -12.94 2.21
C ARG A 142 1.55 -12.22 2.20
N LEU A 143 1.00 -11.93 1.01
CA LEU A 143 -0.23 -11.16 0.87
C LEU A 143 -1.23 -11.84 -0.07
N GLY A 144 -1.61 -13.06 0.28
CA GLY A 144 -2.59 -13.86 -0.45
C GLY A 144 -2.10 -14.19 -1.86
N SER A 145 -2.94 -13.95 -2.86
CA SER A 145 -2.60 -14.21 -4.27
C SER A 145 -1.80 -13.08 -4.93
N PHE A 146 -1.43 -12.04 -4.20
CA PHE A 146 -0.67 -10.92 -4.78
C PHE A 146 0.82 -11.24 -4.86
N THR A 147 1.43 -10.74 -5.93
CA THR A 147 2.89 -10.69 -6.10
C THR A 147 3.35 -9.24 -6.29
N ASP A 148 4.64 -9.04 -6.44
CA ASP A 148 5.26 -7.75 -6.76
C ASP A 148 5.76 -7.72 -8.21
N GLU A 149 6.39 -6.62 -8.61
CA GLU A 149 6.88 -6.45 -9.98
C GLU A 149 8.06 -7.38 -10.36
N ILE A 150 8.68 -8.06 -9.39
CA ILE A 150 9.78 -9.00 -9.63
C ILE A 150 9.23 -10.39 -9.95
N ASN A 151 8.09 -10.77 -9.34
CA ASN A 151 7.51 -12.11 -9.37
C ASN A 151 6.11 -12.16 -10.02
N LYS A 152 5.92 -11.42 -11.13
CA LYS A 152 4.61 -11.16 -11.78
C LYS A 152 3.84 -12.41 -12.23
#